data_AF-A0A2V8WK64-F1
#
_entry.id   AF-A0A2V8WK64-F1
#
_cell.length_a   1.000
_cell.length_b   1.000
_cell.length_c   1.000
_cell.angle_alpha   90.00
_cell.angle_beta   90.00
_cell.angle_gamma   90.00
#
_symmetry.space_group_name_H-M   'P 1'
#
loop_
_entity.id
_entity.type
_entity.pdbx_description
1 polymer ?
#
loop_
_entity_poly.entity_id
_entity_poly.type
_entity_poly.pdbx_seq_one_letter_code
_entity_poly.pdbx_strand_id
1 'polypeptide(L)'
;MAATPSDIVLPGASGPAPPPFAHMLAPWLAKVTPFTLTSPSQFRAPEPPSLTSKRYATAFNEVKRMGARSNSDRTAEQTDLALFWYSNYLALWERALRDIATANQLSIDDSARLFALANLAMGDAVITAWDTKLHYHFWRPYTAIHEADNDGNPETTSDPNWLPLVNNPNYPDYTSGANNVTGAVTRMLALFFGTDEMTFTVATNYALANPQMPTITYHRFSDAARDVVNVRIWEGIHFRFADVQARKQGRHVAQWVFSHFLRSVDDDDHDDLDDGSDEE
;
A
#
# COMPACT_ATOMS: atom_id res chain seq x y z
N MET A 1 -15.46 -35.47 18.07
CA MET A 1 -14.02 -35.32 18.36
C MET A 1 -13.70 -33.84 18.25
N ALA A 2 -13.43 -33.21 19.39
CA ALA A 2 -13.19 -31.78 19.49
C ALA A 2 -11.78 -31.45 18.96
N ALA A 3 -11.68 -30.44 18.12
CA ALA A 3 -10.40 -29.88 17.68
C ALA A 3 -9.67 -29.29 18.89
N THR A 4 -8.40 -29.65 19.06
CA THR A 4 -7.50 -29.11 20.07
C THR A 4 -7.17 -27.64 19.77
N PRO A 5 -7.21 -26.73 20.76
CA PRO A 5 -6.87 -25.33 20.56
C PRO A 5 -5.36 -25.14 20.67
N SER A 6 -4.66 -25.13 19.53
CA SER A 6 -3.23 -24.74 19.50
C SER A 6 -2.82 -23.84 18.34
N ASP A 7 -3.76 -23.26 17.60
CA ASP A 7 -3.44 -22.33 16.51
C ASP A 7 -4.21 -20.99 16.62
N ILE A 8 -4.41 -20.50 17.86
CA ILE A 8 -4.74 -19.07 18.04
C ILE A 8 -3.45 -18.30 17.78
N VAL A 9 -3.20 -17.98 16.51
CA VAL A 9 -2.21 -16.98 16.13
C VAL A 9 -2.75 -15.63 16.60
N LEU A 10 -2.11 -15.06 17.63
CA LEU A 10 -2.39 -13.71 18.11
C LEU A 10 -2.17 -12.68 16.98
N PRO A 11 -2.98 -11.61 16.89
CA PRO A 11 -2.79 -10.57 15.91
C PRO A 11 -1.47 -9.83 16.20
N GLY A 12 -0.49 -9.93 15.30
CA GLY A 12 0.78 -9.19 15.38
C GLY A 12 2.04 -10.00 15.08
N ALA A 13 1.97 -11.33 15.00
CA ALA A 13 3.11 -12.16 14.60
C ALA A 13 3.13 -12.35 13.08
N SER A 14 4.25 -11.99 12.44
CA SER A 14 4.56 -12.43 11.07
C SER A 14 4.58 -13.96 11.02
N GLY A 15 3.51 -14.55 10.51
CA GLY A 15 3.39 -15.99 10.33
C GLY A 15 4.46 -16.55 9.37
N PRO A 16 4.64 -17.89 9.35
CA PRO A 16 5.55 -18.53 8.41
C PRO A 16 5.21 -18.14 6.97
N ALA A 17 6.22 -18.17 6.09
CA ALA A 17 6.00 -17.97 4.66
C ALA A 17 4.85 -18.87 4.19
N PRO A 18 3.93 -18.36 3.33
CA PRO A 18 2.92 -19.22 2.77
C PRO A 18 3.59 -20.41 2.06
N PRO A 19 3.01 -21.61 2.12
CA PRO A 19 3.56 -22.76 1.41
C PRO A 19 3.66 -22.46 -0.09
N PRO A 20 4.57 -23.13 -0.82
CA PRO A 20 4.60 -23.05 -2.28
C PRO A 20 3.20 -23.30 -2.85
N PHE A 21 2.80 -22.49 -3.84
CA PHE A 21 1.48 -22.56 -4.50
C PHE A 21 0.26 -22.26 -3.60
N ALA A 22 0.46 -21.57 -2.46
CA ALA A 22 -0.65 -21.12 -1.65
C ALA A 22 -1.66 -20.30 -2.47
N HIS A 23 -2.94 -20.59 -2.28
CA HIS A 23 -4.02 -19.79 -2.86
C HIS A 23 -3.90 -18.33 -2.45
N MET A 24 -4.39 -17.44 -3.32
CA MET A 24 -4.45 -16.01 -3.05
C MET A 24 -5.12 -15.75 -1.69
N LEU A 25 -4.50 -14.92 -0.85
CA LEU A 25 -5.09 -14.50 0.41
C LEU A 25 -6.30 -13.60 0.17
N ALA A 26 -7.42 -13.94 0.82
CA ALA A 26 -8.66 -13.17 0.84
C ALA A 26 -9.13 -12.71 -0.57
N PRO A 27 -9.28 -13.62 -1.56
CA PRO A 27 -9.64 -13.24 -2.92
C PRO A 27 -11.04 -12.62 -2.99
N TRP A 28 -11.89 -12.91 -2.00
CA TRP A 28 -13.22 -12.33 -1.85
C TRP A 28 -13.21 -10.80 -1.71
N LEU A 29 -12.11 -10.18 -1.25
CA LEU A 29 -12.00 -8.71 -1.13
C LEU A 29 -12.22 -7.99 -2.46
N ALA A 30 -11.87 -8.61 -3.58
CA ALA A 30 -12.11 -8.06 -4.93
C ALA A 30 -13.59 -7.98 -5.32
N LYS A 31 -14.48 -8.59 -4.53
CA LYS A 31 -15.92 -8.73 -4.80
C LYS A 31 -16.80 -8.16 -3.69
N VAL A 32 -16.19 -7.61 -2.63
CA VAL A 32 -16.93 -6.94 -1.56
C VAL A 32 -17.53 -5.65 -2.10
N THR A 33 -18.75 -5.34 -1.65
CA THR A 33 -19.37 -4.03 -1.90
C THR A 33 -18.50 -2.94 -1.26
N PRO A 34 -17.94 -2.00 -2.06
CA PRO A 34 -17.15 -0.91 -1.49
C PRO A 34 -17.99 -0.02 -0.57
N PHE A 35 -17.34 0.70 0.31
CA PHE A 35 -18.02 1.63 1.22
C PHE A 35 -18.44 2.91 0.52
N THR A 36 -17.58 3.47 -0.34
CA THR A 36 -17.77 4.76 -0.99
C THR A 36 -17.66 4.70 -2.52
N LEU A 37 -16.95 3.70 -3.06
CA LEU A 37 -16.85 3.48 -4.50
C LEU A 37 -18.13 2.85 -5.05
N THR A 38 -18.44 3.19 -6.29
CA THR A 38 -19.55 2.59 -7.06
C THR A 38 -19.31 1.12 -7.42
N SER A 39 -18.04 0.71 -7.55
CA SER A 39 -17.63 -0.68 -7.79
C SER A 39 -16.16 -0.88 -7.40
N PRO A 40 -15.72 -2.13 -7.12
CA PRO A 40 -14.31 -2.44 -6.90
C PRO A 40 -13.39 -2.02 -8.05
N SER A 41 -13.95 -1.93 -9.26
CA SER A 41 -13.22 -1.59 -10.49
C SER A 41 -13.18 -0.11 -10.83
N GLN A 42 -13.86 0.76 -10.06
CA GLN A 42 -13.96 2.21 -10.37
C GLN A 42 -12.59 2.85 -10.60
N PHE A 43 -11.59 2.46 -9.81
CA PHE A 43 -10.20 2.90 -9.95
C PHE A 43 -9.24 1.76 -10.27
N ARG A 44 -9.69 0.72 -10.99
CA ARG A 44 -8.81 -0.36 -11.44
C ARG A 44 -7.60 0.22 -12.18
N ALA A 45 -6.42 -0.32 -11.89
CA ALA A 45 -5.20 0.12 -12.54
C ALA A 45 -5.22 -0.17 -14.06
N PRO A 46 -4.50 0.61 -14.87
CA PRO A 46 -4.24 0.25 -16.26
C PRO A 46 -3.44 -1.05 -16.35
N GLU A 47 -3.31 -1.61 -17.54
CA GLU A 47 -2.55 -2.83 -17.75
C GLU A 47 -1.09 -2.67 -17.28
N PRO A 48 -0.50 -3.68 -16.59
CA PRO A 48 0.91 -3.65 -16.27
C PRO A 48 1.77 -3.68 -17.55
N PRO A 49 3.05 -3.28 -17.48
CA PRO A 49 3.95 -3.39 -18.63
C PRO A 49 4.01 -4.82 -19.15
N SER A 50 3.98 -4.99 -20.47
CA SER A 50 4.21 -6.28 -21.11
C SER A 50 5.56 -6.87 -20.69
N LEU A 51 5.62 -8.20 -20.51
CA LEU A 51 6.83 -8.92 -20.11
C LEU A 51 7.98 -8.73 -21.11
N THR A 52 7.71 -8.52 -22.38
CA THR A 52 8.75 -8.29 -23.41
C THR A 52 9.22 -6.84 -23.49
N SER A 53 8.69 -5.94 -22.64
CA SER A 53 9.01 -4.52 -22.70
C SER A 53 10.28 -4.14 -21.93
N LYS A 54 10.99 -3.10 -22.40
CA LYS A 54 12.11 -2.47 -21.68
C LYS A 54 11.73 -1.98 -20.28
N ARG A 55 10.48 -1.53 -20.13
CA ARG A 55 9.95 -1.04 -18.84
C ARG A 55 9.85 -2.17 -17.81
N TYR A 56 9.42 -3.35 -18.24
CA TYR A 56 9.42 -4.54 -17.40
C TYR A 56 10.86 -4.98 -17.07
N ALA A 57 11.73 -5.13 -18.07
CA ALA A 57 13.13 -5.53 -17.86
C ALA A 57 13.87 -4.59 -16.88
N THR A 58 13.63 -3.29 -16.97
CA THR A 58 14.21 -2.31 -16.04
C THR A 58 13.76 -2.56 -14.60
N ALA A 59 12.45 -2.73 -14.38
CA ALA A 59 11.91 -2.98 -13.04
C ALA A 59 12.32 -4.36 -12.49
N PHE A 60 12.42 -5.35 -13.37
CA PHE A 60 12.92 -6.69 -13.05
C PHE A 60 14.37 -6.64 -12.58
N ASN A 61 15.25 -6.00 -13.34
CA ASN A 61 16.67 -5.91 -13.00
C ASN A 61 16.88 -5.06 -11.74
N GLU A 62 16.03 -4.05 -11.51
CA GLU A 62 16.03 -3.29 -10.26
C GLU A 62 15.72 -4.19 -9.05
N VAL A 63 14.62 -4.94 -9.06
CA VAL A 63 14.25 -5.80 -7.92
C VAL A 63 15.19 -6.99 -7.77
N LYS A 64 15.72 -7.56 -8.86
CA LYS A 64 16.72 -8.64 -8.78
C LYS A 64 17.97 -8.18 -8.02
N ARG A 65 18.45 -6.97 -8.32
CA ARG A 65 19.65 -6.37 -7.72
C ARG A 65 19.41 -5.84 -6.30
N MET A 66 18.32 -5.10 -6.10
CA MET A 66 18.03 -4.39 -4.85
C MET A 66 17.19 -5.21 -3.86
N GLY A 67 16.56 -6.30 -4.29
CA GLY A 67 15.63 -7.11 -3.48
C GLY A 67 16.18 -8.46 -3.02
N ALA A 68 17.38 -8.84 -3.49
CA ALA A 68 18.01 -10.12 -3.15
C ALA A 68 18.29 -10.23 -1.64
N ARG A 69 18.11 -11.42 -1.06
CA ARG A 69 18.38 -11.70 0.36
C ARG A 69 19.86 -11.56 0.69
N SER A 70 20.72 -12.03 -0.22
CA SER A 70 22.18 -11.99 -0.13
C SER A 70 22.75 -11.32 -1.38
N ASN A 71 23.95 -10.75 -1.27
CA ASN A 71 24.66 -10.09 -2.37
C ASN A 71 23.83 -8.99 -3.08
N SER A 72 23.01 -8.27 -2.32
CA SER A 72 22.23 -7.14 -2.84
C SER A 72 23.04 -5.85 -2.77
N ASP A 73 22.76 -4.93 -3.69
CA ASP A 73 23.30 -3.56 -3.70
C ASP A 73 22.68 -2.64 -2.64
N ARG A 74 21.80 -3.16 -1.77
CA ARG A 74 21.21 -2.37 -0.67
C ARG A 74 22.29 -1.90 0.30
N THR A 75 22.15 -0.66 0.77
CA THR A 75 22.87 -0.21 1.96
C THR A 75 22.27 -0.84 3.23
N ALA A 76 22.97 -0.70 4.36
CA ALA A 76 22.46 -1.13 5.65
C ALA A 76 21.18 -0.36 6.02
N GLU A 77 21.15 0.94 5.78
CA GLU A 77 20.00 1.82 6.05
C GLU A 77 18.79 1.44 5.20
N GLN A 78 19.00 1.07 3.93
CA GLN A 78 17.93 0.58 3.07
C GLN A 78 17.35 -0.75 3.55
N THR A 79 18.19 -1.63 4.11
CA THR A 79 17.75 -2.89 4.71
C THR A 79 16.97 -2.63 6.00
N ASP A 80 17.45 -1.74 6.87
CA ASP A 80 16.76 -1.35 8.10
C ASP A 80 15.40 -0.73 7.80
N LEU A 81 15.32 0.17 6.81
CA LEU A 81 14.07 0.78 6.39
C LEU A 81 13.12 -0.24 5.75
N ALA A 82 13.63 -1.19 4.97
CA ALA A 82 12.82 -2.28 4.41
C ALA A 82 12.21 -3.16 5.51
N LEU A 83 13.00 -3.55 6.52
CA LEU A 83 12.52 -4.36 7.64
C LEU A 83 11.57 -3.56 8.54
N PHE A 84 11.80 -2.26 8.73
CA PHE A 84 10.90 -1.38 9.47
C PHE A 84 9.48 -1.41 8.88
N TRP A 85 9.36 -1.32 7.56
CA TRP A 85 8.08 -1.28 6.84
C TRP A 85 7.46 -2.66 6.59
N TYR A 86 8.15 -3.75 6.92
CA TYR A 86 7.61 -5.11 6.85
C TYR A 86 6.68 -5.42 8.06
N SER A 87 5.58 -4.66 8.16
CA SER A 87 4.54 -4.80 9.18
C SER A 87 3.14 -4.85 8.54
N ASN A 88 2.09 -4.99 9.36
CA ASN A 88 0.72 -4.81 8.91
C ASN A 88 0.44 -3.32 8.69
N TYR A 89 0.29 -2.91 7.43
CA TYR A 89 0.10 -1.51 7.05
C TYR A 89 -1.15 -0.87 7.64
N LEU A 90 -2.26 -1.60 7.77
CA LEU A 90 -3.48 -1.07 8.38
C LEU A 90 -3.22 -0.77 9.87
N ALA A 91 -2.67 -1.74 10.61
CA ALA A 91 -2.37 -1.56 12.03
C ALA A 91 -1.32 -0.47 12.29
N LEU A 92 -0.34 -0.34 11.39
CA LEU A 92 0.69 0.69 11.44
C LEU A 92 0.10 2.08 11.21
N TRP A 93 -0.72 2.25 10.18
CA TRP A 93 -1.36 3.53 9.89
C TRP A 93 -2.41 3.91 10.94
N GLU A 94 -3.13 2.94 11.50
CA GLU A 94 -4.04 3.16 12.63
C GLU A 94 -3.34 3.70 13.88
N ARG A 95 -2.11 3.23 14.17
CA ARG A 95 -1.29 3.82 15.24
C ARG A 95 -0.91 5.26 14.90
N ALA A 96 -0.39 5.49 13.69
CA ALA A 96 0.00 6.83 13.25
C ALA A 96 -1.18 7.82 13.26
N LEU A 97 -2.38 7.40 12.86
CA LEU A 97 -3.59 8.23 12.94
C LEU A 97 -3.91 8.66 14.37
N ARG A 98 -3.79 7.74 15.35
CA ARG A 98 -3.99 8.08 16.78
C ARG A 98 -2.96 9.07 17.29
N ASP A 99 -1.70 8.87 16.92
CA ASP A 99 -0.61 9.75 17.33
C ASP A 99 -0.76 11.14 16.70
N ILE A 100 -1.14 11.22 15.42
CA ILE A 100 -1.40 12.47 14.70
C ILE A 100 -2.58 13.22 15.33
N ALA A 101 -3.71 12.54 15.57
CA ALA A 101 -4.89 13.18 16.17
C ALA A 101 -4.56 13.75 17.57
N THR A 102 -3.82 12.99 18.37
CA THR A 102 -3.39 13.41 19.71
C THR A 102 -2.41 14.58 19.65
N ALA A 103 -1.40 14.52 18.78
CA ALA A 103 -0.37 15.55 18.64
C ALA A 103 -0.93 16.89 18.14
N ASN A 104 -2.00 16.85 17.33
CA ASN A 104 -2.68 18.04 16.82
C ASN A 104 -3.88 18.46 17.67
N GLN A 105 -4.10 17.83 18.83
CA GLN A 105 -5.17 18.17 19.77
C GLN A 105 -6.57 18.23 19.13
N LEU A 106 -6.86 17.30 18.19
CA LEU A 106 -8.14 17.26 17.52
C LEU A 106 -9.28 17.05 18.54
N SER A 107 -10.41 17.71 18.30
CA SER A 107 -11.65 17.46 19.03
C SER A 107 -12.11 16.01 18.83
N ILE A 108 -13.10 15.57 19.61
CA ILE A 108 -13.66 14.22 19.44
C ILE A 108 -14.36 14.06 18.08
N ASP A 109 -15.02 15.12 17.61
CA ASP A 109 -15.69 15.22 16.31
C ASP A 109 -14.69 15.21 15.15
N ASP A 110 -13.63 16.02 15.21
CA ASP A 110 -12.57 16.03 14.19
C ASP A 110 -11.82 14.69 14.16
N SER A 111 -11.55 14.12 15.33
CA SER A 111 -10.95 12.79 15.42
C SER A 111 -11.87 11.74 14.78
N ALA A 112 -13.16 11.71 15.13
CA ALA A 112 -14.10 10.77 14.54
C ALA A 112 -14.16 10.91 13.01
N ARG A 113 -14.19 12.15 12.50
CA ARG A 113 -14.18 12.44 11.06
C ARG A 113 -12.89 11.99 10.39
N LEU A 114 -11.73 12.28 10.96
CA LEU A 114 -10.42 11.86 10.43
C LEU A 114 -10.34 10.33 10.31
N PHE A 115 -10.69 9.61 11.38
CA PHE A 115 -10.65 8.15 11.38
C PHE A 115 -11.65 7.54 10.40
N ALA A 116 -12.87 8.10 10.30
CA ALA A 116 -13.86 7.62 9.36
C ALA A 116 -13.39 7.81 7.91
N LEU A 117 -12.94 9.01 7.55
CA LEU A 117 -12.40 9.30 6.22
C LEU A 117 -11.20 8.41 5.87
N ALA A 118 -10.24 8.29 6.78
CA ALA A 118 -9.05 7.48 6.56
C ALA A 118 -9.39 5.99 6.39
N ASN A 119 -10.30 5.45 7.21
CA ASN A 119 -10.69 4.04 7.13
C ASN A 119 -11.54 3.71 5.91
N LEU A 120 -12.46 4.60 5.53
CA LEU A 120 -13.20 4.47 4.26
C LEU A 120 -12.22 4.43 3.08
N ALA A 121 -11.25 5.34 3.05
CA ALA A 121 -10.26 5.39 1.99
C ALA A 121 -9.32 4.18 1.98
N MET A 122 -8.80 3.74 3.12
CA MET A 122 -7.93 2.56 3.21
C MET A 122 -8.67 1.28 2.84
N GLY A 123 -9.91 1.10 3.31
CA GLY A 123 -10.75 -0.05 3.00
C GLY A 123 -11.04 -0.17 1.50
N ASP A 124 -11.52 0.92 0.89
CA ASP A 124 -11.81 0.95 -0.54
C ASP A 124 -10.54 0.84 -1.40
N ALA A 125 -9.39 1.34 -0.92
CA ALA A 125 -8.11 1.16 -1.60
C ALA A 125 -7.66 -0.31 -1.60
N VAL A 126 -7.89 -1.05 -0.51
CA VAL A 126 -7.65 -2.50 -0.46
C VAL A 126 -8.57 -3.24 -1.43
N ILE A 127 -9.87 -2.93 -1.45
CA ILE A 127 -10.83 -3.52 -2.39
C ILE A 127 -10.38 -3.30 -3.84
N THR A 128 -9.99 -2.07 -4.18
CA THR A 128 -9.51 -1.69 -5.52
C THR A 128 -8.20 -2.42 -5.89
N ALA A 129 -7.28 -2.56 -4.94
CA ALA A 129 -6.03 -3.29 -5.14
C ALA A 129 -6.29 -4.79 -5.39
N TRP A 130 -7.19 -5.41 -4.64
CA TRP A 130 -7.54 -6.83 -4.81
C TRP A 130 -8.29 -7.09 -6.12
N ASP A 131 -9.18 -6.18 -6.54
CA ASP A 131 -9.80 -6.23 -7.87
C ASP A 131 -8.73 -6.20 -8.98
N THR A 132 -7.77 -5.28 -8.88
CA THR A 132 -6.66 -5.18 -9.85
C THR A 132 -5.80 -6.45 -9.88
N LYS A 133 -5.49 -7.02 -8.71
CA LYS A 133 -4.72 -8.27 -8.59
C LYS A 133 -5.40 -9.46 -9.24
N LEU A 134 -6.71 -9.62 -9.03
CA LEU A 134 -7.49 -10.67 -9.68
C LEU A 134 -7.77 -10.38 -11.15
N HIS A 135 -7.69 -9.15 -11.59
CA HIS A 135 -7.88 -8.85 -13.00
C HIS A 135 -6.64 -9.24 -13.83
N TYR A 136 -5.44 -8.89 -13.37
CA TYR A 136 -4.21 -9.10 -14.14
C TYR A 136 -3.39 -10.32 -13.74
N HIS A 137 -3.55 -10.86 -12.52
CA HIS A 137 -2.81 -12.03 -12.04
C HIS A 137 -1.28 -11.95 -12.25
N PHE A 138 -0.69 -10.75 -12.20
CA PHE A 138 0.72 -10.54 -12.51
C PHE A 138 1.63 -11.23 -11.48
N TRP A 139 2.64 -11.95 -11.96
CA TRP A 139 3.56 -12.72 -11.12
C TRP A 139 4.42 -11.85 -10.20
N ARG A 140 4.91 -12.44 -9.10
CA ARG A 140 5.83 -11.79 -8.16
C ARG A 140 7.27 -11.83 -8.67
N PRO A 141 8.16 -10.94 -8.17
CA PRO A 141 9.59 -10.95 -8.51
C PRO A 141 10.26 -12.31 -8.35
N TYR A 142 9.94 -13.07 -7.29
CA TYR A 142 10.50 -14.42 -7.10
C TYR A 142 10.22 -15.34 -8.29
N THR A 143 8.95 -15.48 -8.67
CA THR A 143 8.57 -16.31 -9.82
C THR A 143 9.16 -15.77 -11.11
N ALA A 144 9.07 -14.46 -11.34
CA ALA A 144 9.61 -13.85 -12.54
C ALA A 144 11.12 -14.09 -12.70
N ILE A 145 11.90 -13.94 -11.62
CA ILE A 145 13.36 -14.12 -11.64
C ILE A 145 13.74 -15.59 -11.82
N HIS A 146 12.98 -16.52 -11.26
CA HIS A 146 13.21 -17.95 -11.47
C HIS A 146 12.84 -18.39 -12.89
N GLU A 147 11.77 -17.81 -13.43
CA GLU A 147 11.16 -18.17 -14.71
C GLU A 147 11.49 -17.19 -15.84
N ALA A 148 12.54 -16.38 -15.71
CA ALA A 148 12.84 -15.34 -16.69
C ALA A 148 13.11 -15.91 -18.10
N ASP A 149 13.62 -17.13 -18.20
CA ASP A 149 13.83 -17.81 -19.49
C ASP A 149 12.50 -18.07 -20.24
N ASN A 150 11.36 -17.98 -19.54
CA ASN A 150 10.00 -18.19 -20.07
C ASN A 150 9.23 -16.88 -20.31
N ASP A 151 9.83 -15.70 -20.05
CA ASP A 151 9.15 -14.40 -20.16
C ASP A 151 9.22 -13.77 -21.58
N GLY A 152 10.08 -14.33 -22.45
CA GLY A 152 10.28 -13.87 -23.83
C GLY A 152 11.10 -12.57 -23.96
N ASN A 153 11.78 -12.14 -22.90
CA ASN A 153 12.55 -10.90 -22.84
C ASN A 153 14.06 -11.18 -22.80
N PRO A 154 14.83 -10.78 -23.82
CA PRO A 154 16.28 -11.01 -23.82
C PRO A 154 17.05 -10.13 -22.83
N GLU A 155 16.41 -9.15 -22.19
CA GLU A 155 17.01 -8.25 -21.20
C GLU A 155 16.77 -8.70 -19.75
N THR A 156 16.10 -9.84 -19.55
CA THR A 156 15.99 -10.52 -18.25
C THR A 156 16.84 -11.78 -18.25
N THR A 157 17.26 -12.22 -17.07
CA THR A 157 18.09 -13.42 -16.93
C THR A 157 17.61 -14.17 -15.72
N SER A 158 17.43 -15.49 -15.85
CA SER A 158 16.97 -16.32 -14.75
C SER A 158 18.01 -16.37 -13.63
N ASP A 159 17.55 -16.58 -12.40
CA ASP A 159 18.39 -16.96 -11.27
C ASP A 159 17.59 -17.88 -10.34
N PRO A 160 17.76 -19.21 -10.47
CA PRO A 160 17.00 -20.18 -9.68
C PRO A 160 17.37 -20.19 -8.19
N ASN A 161 18.47 -19.54 -7.81
CA ASN A 161 18.90 -19.42 -6.41
C ASN A 161 18.50 -18.08 -5.78
N TRP A 162 17.88 -17.18 -6.56
CA TRP A 162 17.48 -15.87 -6.05
C TRP A 162 16.39 -16.00 -4.99
N LEU A 163 16.60 -15.35 -3.84
CA LEU A 163 15.61 -15.26 -2.77
C LEU A 163 15.35 -13.79 -2.45
N PRO A 164 14.10 -13.38 -2.17
CA PRO A 164 13.82 -12.04 -1.68
C PRO A 164 14.28 -11.86 -0.23
N LEU A 165 14.54 -10.61 0.16
CA LEU A 165 14.88 -10.22 1.54
C LEU A 165 13.84 -10.73 2.54
N VAL A 166 12.55 -10.54 2.22
CA VAL A 166 11.43 -11.03 3.05
C VAL A 166 10.56 -12.01 2.27
N ASN A 167 9.74 -12.78 2.97
CA ASN A 167 8.87 -13.77 2.33
C ASN A 167 7.79 -13.09 1.48
N ASN A 168 7.52 -13.66 0.31
CA ASN A 168 6.45 -13.16 -0.55
C ASN A 168 5.07 -13.38 0.09
N PRO A 169 4.21 -12.36 0.08
CA PRO A 169 2.80 -12.56 0.36
C PRO A 169 2.14 -13.44 -0.71
N ASN A 170 1.22 -14.31 -0.31
CA ASN A 170 0.47 -15.19 -1.20
C ASN A 170 -0.67 -14.45 -1.93
N TYR A 171 -0.33 -13.49 -2.78
CA TYR A 171 -1.25 -12.84 -3.71
C TYR A 171 -0.47 -12.20 -4.86
N PRO A 172 -1.09 -11.98 -6.04
CA PRO A 172 -0.44 -11.40 -7.21
C PRO A 172 0.28 -10.09 -6.92
N ASP A 173 1.24 -9.72 -7.75
CA ASP A 173 2.07 -8.53 -7.59
C ASP A 173 1.26 -7.23 -7.79
N TYR A 174 0.60 -7.13 -8.95
CA TYR A 174 0.10 -5.87 -9.46
C TYR A 174 -1.37 -5.62 -9.05
N THR A 175 -1.71 -4.52 -8.38
CA THR A 175 -0.87 -3.44 -7.81
C THR A 175 -0.53 -3.70 -6.33
N SER A 176 0.49 -3.02 -5.80
CA SER A 176 0.92 -3.17 -4.39
C SER A 176 -0.18 -2.78 -3.40
N GLY A 177 -0.49 -3.67 -2.45
CA GLY A 177 -1.50 -3.40 -1.41
C GLY A 177 -1.02 -2.35 -0.40
N ALA A 178 0.26 -2.45 0.01
CA ALA A 178 0.92 -1.50 0.90
C ALA A 178 0.86 -0.07 0.35
N ASN A 179 1.24 0.12 -0.93
CA ASN A 179 1.23 1.43 -1.56
C ASN A 179 -0.18 1.96 -1.84
N ASN A 180 -1.19 1.10 -1.97
CA ASN A 180 -2.60 1.52 -2.03
C ASN A 180 -3.05 2.11 -0.69
N VAL A 181 -2.84 1.37 0.40
CA VAL A 181 -3.19 1.82 1.76
C VAL A 181 -2.42 3.09 2.11
N THR A 182 -1.10 3.08 1.96
CA THR A 182 -0.24 4.23 2.24
C THR A 182 -0.60 5.43 1.36
N GLY A 183 -0.85 5.22 0.06
CA GLY A 183 -1.27 6.29 -0.84
C GLY A 183 -2.61 6.90 -0.47
N ALA A 184 -3.57 6.08 0.00
CA ALA A 184 -4.87 6.54 0.45
C ALA A 184 -4.78 7.35 1.74
N VAL A 185 -4.16 6.80 2.79
CA VAL A 185 -4.10 7.46 4.10
C VAL A 185 -3.26 8.74 4.09
N THR A 186 -2.10 8.75 3.41
CA THR A 186 -1.27 9.96 3.32
C THR A 186 -1.95 11.07 2.53
N ARG A 187 -2.71 10.71 1.48
CA ARG A 187 -3.52 11.70 0.75
C ARG A 187 -4.70 12.19 1.58
N MET A 188 -5.36 11.30 2.31
CA MET A 188 -6.48 11.69 3.17
C MET A 188 -6.03 12.63 4.28
N LEU A 189 -4.87 12.36 4.91
CA LEU A 189 -4.27 13.26 5.88
C LEU A 189 -3.97 14.63 5.28
N ALA A 190 -3.38 14.67 4.08
CA ALA A 190 -3.09 15.94 3.41
C ALA A 190 -4.35 16.73 3.03
N LEU A 191 -5.44 16.04 2.69
CA LEU A 191 -6.74 16.66 2.42
C LEU A 191 -7.38 17.19 3.70
N PHE A 192 -7.41 16.38 4.76
CA PHE A 192 -8.00 16.72 6.04
C PHE A 192 -7.35 17.93 6.70
N PHE A 193 -6.01 17.98 6.72
CA PHE A 193 -5.26 19.10 7.31
C PHE A 193 -5.00 20.26 6.32
N GLY A 194 -5.41 20.13 5.05
CA GLY A 194 -5.15 21.14 4.01
C GLY A 194 -3.67 21.32 3.65
N THR A 195 -2.78 20.44 4.11
CA THR A 195 -1.33 20.54 3.87
C THR A 195 -0.66 19.16 3.76
N ASP A 196 0.38 19.05 2.93
CA ASP A 196 1.26 17.88 2.90
C ASP A 196 2.38 17.98 3.96
N GLU A 197 2.61 19.16 4.54
CA GLU A 197 3.68 19.45 5.49
C GLU A 197 3.18 19.28 6.92
N MET A 198 3.57 18.17 7.55
CA MET A 198 3.28 17.87 8.94
C MET A 198 4.39 16.98 9.51
N THR A 199 4.86 17.31 10.71
CA THR A 199 5.75 16.40 11.45
C THR A 199 4.93 15.33 12.14
N PHE A 200 5.20 14.07 11.83
CA PHE A 200 4.54 12.92 12.46
C PHE A 200 5.48 11.74 12.55
N THR A 201 5.12 10.79 13.40
CA THR A 201 5.91 9.59 13.65
C THR A 201 5.16 8.35 13.18
N VAL A 202 5.88 7.42 12.59
CA VAL A 202 5.41 6.05 12.31
C VAL A 202 6.17 5.09 13.21
N ALA A 203 5.49 4.09 13.76
CA ALA A 203 6.08 3.09 14.63
C ALA A 203 5.96 1.67 14.04
N THR A 204 7.07 0.94 14.00
CA THR A 204 7.08 -0.48 13.64
C THR A 204 6.95 -1.36 14.88
N ASN A 205 6.33 -2.52 14.70
CA ASN A 205 6.31 -3.60 15.69
C ASN A 205 6.88 -4.90 15.10
N TYR A 206 7.57 -4.82 13.95
CA TYR A 206 8.15 -5.99 13.35
C TYR A 206 9.36 -6.46 14.15
N ALA A 207 9.34 -7.72 14.58
CA ALA A 207 10.31 -8.26 15.52
C ALA A 207 11.75 -8.30 14.98
N LEU A 208 11.93 -8.32 13.66
CA LEU A 208 13.26 -8.31 13.02
C LEU A 208 13.65 -6.93 12.48
N ALA A 209 12.87 -5.88 12.76
CA ALA A 209 13.31 -4.52 12.49
C ALA A 209 14.47 -4.12 13.42
N ASN A 210 15.28 -3.15 13.00
CA ASN A 210 16.36 -2.61 13.82
C ASN A 210 15.80 -2.06 15.15
N PRO A 211 16.14 -2.64 16.32
CA PRO A 211 15.57 -2.23 17.60
C PRO A 211 16.03 -0.83 18.04
N GLN A 212 17.09 -0.28 17.43
CA GLN A 212 17.52 1.11 17.62
C GLN A 212 16.72 2.11 16.76
N MET A 213 15.87 1.62 15.85
CA MET A 213 14.99 2.43 15.00
C MET A 213 13.51 1.99 15.14
N PRO A 214 12.92 2.08 16.35
CA PRO A 214 11.53 1.66 16.59
C PRO A 214 10.50 2.59 15.92
N THR A 215 10.92 3.81 15.59
CA THR A 215 10.09 4.84 14.97
C THR A 215 10.85 5.59 13.87
N ILE A 216 10.10 6.15 12.92
CA ILE A 216 10.61 7.08 11.92
C ILE A 216 9.77 8.36 11.98
N THR A 217 10.44 9.50 12.05
CA THR A 217 9.80 10.82 11.96
C THR A 217 9.85 11.30 10.52
N TYR A 218 8.70 11.70 10.00
CA TYR A 218 8.54 12.35 8.69
C TYR A 218 8.10 13.79 8.88
N HIS A 219 8.42 14.66 7.92
CA HIS A 219 7.98 16.06 7.89
C HIS A 219 6.93 16.33 6.80
N ARG A 220 6.69 15.36 5.93
CA ARG A 220 5.63 15.38 4.93
C ARG A 220 4.97 14.02 4.82
N PHE A 221 3.65 13.99 4.65
CA PHE A 221 2.93 12.73 4.42
C PHE A 221 3.43 12.04 3.14
N SER A 222 3.74 12.84 2.11
CA SER A 222 4.28 12.33 0.85
C SER A 222 5.68 11.72 0.93
N ASP A 223 6.47 12.02 1.98
CA ASP A 223 7.78 11.41 2.18
C ASP A 223 7.64 9.95 2.66
N ALA A 224 6.74 9.68 3.60
CA ALA A 224 6.41 8.31 4.00
C ALA A 224 5.88 7.49 2.80
N ALA A 225 5.02 8.07 1.97
CA ALA A 225 4.53 7.43 0.75
C ALA A 225 5.62 7.26 -0.34
N ARG A 226 6.72 8.01 -0.29
CA ARG A 226 7.87 7.83 -1.19
C ARG A 226 8.74 6.67 -0.71
N ASP A 227 8.99 6.59 0.60
CA ASP A 227 9.73 5.48 1.20
C ASP A 227 9.03 4.15 0.94
N VAL A 228 7.72 4.09 1.15
CA VAL A 228 6.95 2.86 0.92
C VAL A 228 7.04 2.38 -0.54
N VAL A 229 7.26 3.25 -1.52
CA VAL A 229 7.50 2.81 -2.92
C VAL A 229 8.89 2.16 -3.08
N ASN A 230 9.89 2.60 -2.33
CA ASN A 230 11.24 2.06 -2.38
C ASN A 230 11.39 0.76 -1.58
N VAL A 231 10.83 0.73 -0.38
CA VAL A 231 11.01 -0.39 0.54
C VAL A 231 10.47 -1.70 -0.02
N ARG A 232 9.39 -1.70 -0.81
CA ARG A 232 8.87 -2.95 -1.39
C ARG A 232 9.79 -3.57 -2.44
N ILE A 233 10.63 -2.74 -3.07
CA ILE A 233 11.69 -3.20 -3.98
C ILE A 233 12.85 -3.78 -3.17
N TRP A 234 13.22 -3.10 -2.08
CA TRP A 234 14.28 -3.54 -1.17
C TRP A 234 13.93 -4.84 -0.44
N GLU A 235 12.64 -5.04 -0.14
CA GLU A 235 12.07 -6.30 0.36
C GLU A 235 12.11 -7.43 -0.68
N GLY A 236 12.22 -7.11 -1.98
CA GLY A 236 12.24 -8.08 -3.07
C GLY A 236 10.86 -8.62 -3.45
N ILE A 237 9.77 -7.96 -3.08
CA ILE A 237 8.43 -8.53 -3.22
C ILE A 237 7.56 -7.81 -4.27
N HIS A 238 7.96 -6.64 -4.75
CA HIS A 238 7.23 -5.90 -5.77
C HIS A 238 8.11 -5.38 -6.90
N PHE A 239 7.52 -5.19 -8.08
CA PHE A 239 8.11 -4.37 -9.14
C PHE A 239 7.76 -2.90 -8.97
N ARG A 240 8.68 -2.01 -9.37
CA ARG A 240 8.51 -0.55 -9.25
C ARG A 240 7.21 -0.02 -9.84
N PHE A 241 6.79 -0.55 -10.99
CA PHE A 241 5.55 -0.12 -11.63
C PHE A 241 4.30 -0.49 -10.81
N ALA A 242 4.33 -1.58 -10.04
CA ALA A 242 3.22 -2.01 -9.19
C ALA A 242 3.06 -1.08 -7.99
N ASP A 243 4.18 -0.65 -7.39
CA ASP A 243 4.18 0.30 -6.27
C ASP A 243 3.81 1.72 -6.69
N VAL A 244 4.39 2.22 -7.78
CA VAL A 244 4.09 3.57 -8.28
C VAL A 244 2.62 3.68 -8.70
N GLN A 245 2.07 2.66 -9.36
CA GLN A 245 0.66 2.68 -9.76
C GLN A 245 -0.28 2.52 -8.57
N ALA A 246 0.04 1.64 -7.60
CA ALA A 246 -0.72 1.51 -6.36
C ALA A 246 -0.85 2.84 -5.62
N ARG A 247 0.24 3.61 -5.52
CA ARG A 247 0.22 4.91 -4.87
C ARG A 247 -0.74 5.89 -5.55
N LYS A 248 -0.81 5.86 -6.89
CA LYS A 248 -1.78 6.69 -7.65
C LYS A 248 -3.22 6.24 -7.39
N GLN A 249 -3.45 4.92 -7.40
CA GLN A 249 -4.74 4.31 -7.15
C GLN A 249 -5.29 4.69 -5.77
N GLY A 250 -4.51 4.49 -4.70
CA GLY A 250 -4.89 4.89 -3.34
C GLY A 250 -5.18 6.39 -3.21
N ARG A 251 -4.39 7.25 -3.88
CA ARG A 251 -4.63 8.70 -3.90
C ARG A 251 -5.97 9.07 -4.54
N HIS A 252 -6.35 8.42 -5.64
CA HIS A 252 -7.64 8.65 -6.29
C HIS A 252 -8.80 8.19 -5.40
N VAL A 253 -8.67 7.05 -4.71
CA VAL A 253 -9.66 6.61 -3.73
C VAL A 253 -9.85 7.65 -2.62
N ALA A 254 -8.75 8.14 -2.03
CA ALA A 254 -8.84 9.14 -0.97
C ALA A 254 -9.47 10.47 -1.45
N GLN A 255 -9.14 10.91 -2.66
CA GLN A 255 -9.75 12.10 -3.27
C GLN A 255 -11.25 11.91 -3.46
N TRP A 256 -11.66 10.75 -3.99
CA TRP A 256 -13.07 10.42 -4.16
C TRP A 256 -13.85 10.44 -2.84
N VAL A 257 -13.32 9.75 -1.82
CA VAL A 257 -13.94 9.70 -0.49
C VAL A 257 -14.12 11.11 0.06
N PHE A 258 -13.05 11.91 0.08
CA PHE A 258 -13.05 13.24 0.69
C PHE A 258 -14.01 14.22 0.00
N SER A 259 -14.13 14.14 -1.32
CA SER A 259 -14.99 15.08 -2.08
C SER A 259 -16.47 14.69 -2.11
N HIS A 260 -16.84 13.47 -1.71
CA HIS A 260 -18.22 12.98 -1.81
C HIS A 260 -18.84 12.58 -0.47
N PHE A 261 -18.02 12.25 0.54
CA PHE A 261 -18.49 11.70 1.80
C PHE A 261 -17.89 12.45 2.99
N LEU A 262 -18.71 12.64 4.03
CA LEU A 262 -18.31 13.30 5.28
C LEU A 262 -17.71 14.71 5.03
N ARG A 263 -18.32 15.47 4.10
CA ARG A 263 -17.90 16.84 3.75
C ARG A 263 -18.06 17.80 4.92
N SER A 264 -17.32 18.92 4.89
CA SER A 264 -17.54 19.97 5.88
C SER A 264 -18.95 20.53 5.72
N VAL A 265 -19.57 20.96 6.82
CA VAL A 265 -20.88 21.63 6.76
C VAL A 265 -20.76 22.97 6.03
N ASP A 266 -19.60 23.62 6.10
CA ASP A 266 -19.35 24.91 5.45
C ASP A 266 -19.13 24.80 3.92
N ASP A 267 -18.88 23.60 3.38
CA ASP A 267 -18.66 23.40 1.94
C ASP A 267 -19.97 23.40 1.12
N ASP A 268 -21.13 23.20 1.76
CA ASP A 268 -22.43 23.14 1.09
C ASP A 268 -23.07 24.53 0.86
N ASP A 269 -22.58 25.59 1.53
CA ASP A 269 -23.13 26.95 1.42
C ASP A 269 -22.66 27.71 0.16
N HIS A 270 -21.76 27.13 -0.64
CA HIS A 270 -21.22 27.79 -1.85
C HIS A 270 -21.90 27.38 -3.16
N ASP A 271 -22.72 26.32 -3.17
CA ASP A 271 -23.42 25.85 -4.39
C ASP A 271 -24.87 26.37 -4.51
N ASP A 272 -25.41 27.05 -3.47
CA ASP A 272 -26.79 27.55 -3.42
C ASP A 272 -26.95 29.05 -3.78
N LEU A 273 -25.92 29.71 -4.33
CA LEU A 273 -25.97 31.14 -4.70
C LEU A 273 -26.03 31.42 -6.22
N ASP A 274 -26.38 30.45 -7.06
CA ASP A 274 -26.66 30.67 -8.49
C ASP A 274 -28.11 30.30 -8.86
N ASP A 275 -29.06 30.93 -8.18
CA ASP A 275 -30.47 31.00 -8.59
C ASP A 275 -30.97 32.43 -8.42
N GLY A 276 -31.04 33.15 -9.54
CA GLY A 276 -32.13 34.09 -9.78
C GLY A 276 -31.94 35.51 -9.26
N SER A 277 -31.43 36.40 -10.11
CA SER A 277 -32.17 37.60 -10.54
C SER A 277 -31.29 38.52 -11.40
N ASP A 278 -31.52 38.47 -12.71
CA ASP A 278 -31.25 39.62 -13.59
C ASP A 278 -32.43 39.73 -14.58
N GLU A 279 -33.54 40.31 -14.09
CA GLU A 279 -34.47 41.08 -14.91
C GLU A 279 -34.37 42.55 -14.48
N GLU A 280 -33.78 43.39 -15.33
CA GLU A 280 -34.30 44.71 -15.76
C GLU A 280 -33.50 45.26 -16.96
#